data_AF-A0A2X0JWT8-F1
#
_entry.id   AF-A0A2X0JWT8-F1
#
_cell.length_a   1.000
_cell.length_b   1.000
_cell.length_c   1.000
_cell.angle_alpha   90.00
_cell.angle_beta   90.00
_cell.angle_gamma   90.00
#
_symmetry.space_group_name_H-M   'P 1'
#
loop_
_entity.id
_entity.type
_entity.pdbx_description
1 polymer ?
#
loop_
_entity_poly.entity_id
_entity_poly.type
_entity_poly.pdbx_seq_one_letter_code
_entity_poly.pdbx_strand_id
1 'polypeptide(L)'
;MTDGPGGGPRRVAYQLTEYTPVYVISVAAELSGLHPQTLRQYDRLGLVSPDRTAGRGRRYSARDIEQLREVQRLSQEEGINLAGIKRIIELENQVTALQARVAELQGAAEAAAAAVHASYRRDLVPYQQSSALVVWRPKPRPDGSR
;
A
#
# COMPACT_ATOMS: atom_id res chain seq x y z
N MET A 1 -42.59 18.93 -31.09
CA MET A 1 -41.60 20.01 -31.26
C MET A 1 -41.10 20.38 -29.86
N THR A 2 -40.31 19.51 -29.23
CA THR A 2 -38.84 19.38 -29.34
C THR A 2 -38.14 20.58 -28.73
N ASP A 3 -37.70 20.45 -27.48
CA ASP A 3 -36.25 20.41 -27.30
C ASP A 3 -35.87 19.57 -26.08
N GLY A 4 -34.92 18.67 -26.31
CA GLY A 4 -34.41 17.72 -25.34
C GLY A 4 -33.40 18.35 -24.38
N PRO A 5 -33.08 17.69 -23.26
CA PRO A 5 -32.12 18.19 -22.30
C PRO A 5 -30.71 18.11 -22.88
N GLY A 6 -30.07 19.26 -23.06
CA GLY A 6 -28.66 19.39 -23.44
C GLY A 6 -27.73 18.88 -22.33
N GLY A 7 -27.53 17.56 -22.28
CA GLY A 7 -26.45 16.93 -21.53
C GLY A 7 -25.12 17.22 -22.20
N GLY A 8 -24.52 18.39 -21.91
CA GLY A 8 -23.14 18.67 -22.28
C GLY A 8 -22.22 17.58 -21.70
N PRO A 9 -21.21 17.11 -22.45
CA PRO A 9 -20.30 16.08 -21.95
C PRO A 9 -19.65 16.60 -20.68
N ARG A 10 -19.88 15.91 -19.56
CA ARG A 10 -19.16 16.14 -18.31
C ARG A 10 -17.68 16.04 -18.63
N ARG A 11 -16.99 17.18 -18.68
CA ARG A 11 -15.52 17.20 -18.77
C ARG A 11 -15.03 16.42 -17.57
N VAL A 12 -14.55 15.20 -17.81
CA VAL A 12 -13.86 14.42 -16.80
C VAL A 12 -12.71 15.31 -16.35
N ALA A 13 -12.77 15.79 -15.11
CA ALA A 13 -11.67 16.54 -14.54
C ALA A 13 -10.47 15.60 -14.57
N TYR A 14 -9.51 15.85 -15.48
CA TYR A 14 -8.24 15.15 -15.44
C TYR A 14 -7.64 15.48 -14.07
N GLN A 15 -7.68 14.51 -13.15
CA GLN A 15 -6.93 14.59 -11.91
C GLN A 15 -5.46 14.54 -12.32
N LEU A 16 -4.85 15.71 -12.45
CA LEU A 16 -3.41 15.87 -12.67
C LEU A 16 -2.70 15.44 -11.38
N THR A 17 -2.52 14.13 -11.21
CA THR A 17 -1.68 13.59 -10.16
C THR A 17 -0.22 13.68 -10.58
N GLU A 18 0.70 13.61 -9.63
CA GLU A 18 2.15 13.56 -9.86
C GLU A 18 2.62 12.43 -10.79
N TYR A 19 1.75 11.43 -11.02
CA TYR A 19 1.92 10.31 -11.94
C TYR A 19 1.46 10.60 -13.37
N THR A 20 0.82 11.74 -13.61
CA THR A 20 0.25 12.05 -14.93
C THR A 20 1.39 12.41 -15.90
N PRO A 21 1.59 11.64 -16.99
CA PRO A 21 2.70 11.86 -17.90
C PRO A 21 2.37 13.03 -18.84
N VAL A 22 2.79 14.24 -18.46
CA VAL A 22 2.49 15.50 -19.17
C VAL A 22 3.72 16.14 -19.81
N TYR A 23 4.93 15.84 -19.33
CA TYR A 23 6.15 16.51 -19.75
C TYR A 23 6.84 15.79 -20.92
N VAL A 24 7.13 16.51 -21.99
CA VAL A 24 7.94 15.98 -23.10
C VAL A 24 9.41 15.89 -22.70
N ILE A 25 10.19 15.09 -23.43
CA ILE A 25 11.61 14.85 -23.13
C ILE A 25 12.45 16.13 -22.97
N SER A 26 12.19 17.16 -23.77
CA SER A 26 12.92 18.44 -23.69
C SER A 26 12.63 19.17 -22.37
N VAL A 27 11.36 19.20 -21.96
CA VAL A 27 10.93 19.83 -20.70
C VAL A 27 11.41 19.01 -19.50
N ALA A 28 11.35 17.68 -19.59
CA ALA A 28 11.87 16.80 -18.55
C ALA A 28 13.39 16.96 -18.37
N ALA A 29 14.14 17.14 -19.46
CA ALA A 29 15.59 17.41 -19.43
C ALA A 29 15.91 18.73 -18.71
N GLU A 30 15.21 19.80 -19.05
CA GLU A 30 15.36 21.10 -18.39
C GLU A 30 15.00 21.03 -16.90
N LEU A 31 13.86 20.41 -16.58
CA LEU A 31 13.42 20.25 -15.20
C LEU A 31 14.33 19.33 -14.39
N SER A 32 14.90 18.28 -14.97
CA SER A 32 15.83 17.39 -14.26
C SER A 32 17.27 17.91 -14.21
N GLY A 33 17.62 18.96 -14.96
CA GLY A 33 19.02 19.40 -15.10
C GLY A 33 19.88 18.40 -15.87
N LEU A 34 19.27 17.49 -16.64
CA LEU A 34 19.95 16.46 -17.43
C LEU A 34 19.97 16.83 -18.90
N HIS A 35 21.03 16.46 -19.62
CA HIS A 35 21.05 16.60 -21.07
C HIS A 35 20.04 15.61 -21.71
N PRO A 36 19.27 16.01 -22.75
CA PRO A 36 18.30 15.12 -23.39
C PRO A 36 18.86 13.77 -23.87
N GLN A 37 20.16 13.73 -24.25
CA GLN A 37 20.84 12.49 -24.62
C GLN A 37 21.05 11.54 -23.43
N THR A 38 21.42 12.08 -22.26
CA THR A 38 21.58 11.32 -21.01
C THR A 38 20.23 10.78 -20.55
N LEU A 39 19.18 11.58 -20.64
CA LEU A 39 17.83 11.18 -20.29
C LEU A 39 17.33 10.03 -21.20
N ARG A 40 17.64 10.08 -22.51
CA ARG A 40 17.41 8.94 -23.44
C ARG A 40 18.21 7.68 -23.08
N GLN A 41 19.40 7.83 -22.52
CA GLN A 41 20.21 6.70 -22.07
C GLN A 41 19.58 6.06 -20.83
N TYR A 42 19.17 6.87 -19.85
CA TYR A 42 18.58 6.38 -18.60
C TYR A 42 17.25 5.67 -18.84
N ASP A 43 16.44 6.23 -19.73
CA ASP A 43 15.19 5.63 -20.19
C ASP A 43 15.42 4.30 -20.94
N ARG A 44 16.44 4.22 -21.80
CA ARG A 44 16.82 2.93 -22.44
C ARG A 44 17.28 1.88 -21.44
N LEU A 45 17.91 2.29 -20.34
CA LEU A 45 18.31 1.39 -19.26
C LEU A 45 17.13 0.94 -18.39
N GLY A 46 15.97 1.59 -18.54
CA GLY A 46 14.76 1.32 -17.77
C GLY A 46 14.80 1.90 -16.37
N LEU A 47 15.59 2.95 -16.13
CA LEU A 47 15.62 3.65 -14.84
C LEU A 47 14.33 4.42 -14.56
N VAL A 48 13.60 4.76 -15.63
CA VAL A 48 12.33 5.48 -15.60
C VAL A 48 11.43 4.85 -16.65
N SER A 49 10.13 4.77 -16.36
CA SER A 49 9.12 4.20 -17.27
C SER A 49 8.23 5.30 -17.84
N PRO A 50 8.67 6.06 -18.85
CA PRO A 50 7.83 7.07 -19.46
C PRO A 50 6.65 6.43 -20.17
N ASP A 51 5.48 7.06 -20.07
CA ASP A 51 4.33 6.63 -20.81
C ASP A 51 4.53 6.92 -22.31
N ARG A 52 4.30 5.89 -23.13
CA ARG A 52 4.45 5.98 -24.58
C ARG A 52 3.11 6.35 -25.18
N THR A 53 2.93 7.63 -25.49
CA THR A 53 1.74 8.05 -26.22
C THR A 53 1.85 7.64 -27.69
N ALA A 54 0.86 6.95 -28.22
CA ALA A 54 0.75 6.57 -29.63
C ALA A 54 0.95 7.81 -30.53
N GLY A 55 2.12 7.89 -31.18
CA GLY A 55 2.46 8.92 -32.16
C GLY A 55 3.02 10.26 -31.63
N ARG A 56 3.09 10.52 -30.32
CA ARG A 56 3.54 11.81 -29.76
C ARG A 56 4.82 11.79 -28.94
N GLY A 57 5.51 10.65 -28.90
CA GLY A 57 6.78 10.50 -28.18
C GLY A 57 6.59 10.16 -26.69
N ARG A 58 7.69 10.27 -25.95
CA ARG A 58 7.77 9.87 -24.53
C ARG A 58 7.28 11.01 -23.66
N ARG A 59 6.41 10.70 -22.70
CA ARG A 59 5.97 11.67 -21.69
C ARG A 59 6.39 11.22 -20.31
N TYR A 60 6.89 12.18 -19.54
CA TYR A 60 7.35 12.03 -18.17
C TYR A 60 6.32 12.67 -17.25
N SER A 61 6.10 12.06 -16.11
CA SER A 61 5.33 12.59 -15.01
C SER A 61 6.20 13.47 -14.10
N ALA A 62 5.61 14.15 -13.12
CA ALA A 62 6.39 14.93 -12.16
C ALA A 62 7.28 14.01 -11.30
N ARG A 63 6.75 12.83 -10.92
CA ARG A 63 7.50 11.81 -10.18
C ARG A 63 8.69 11.29 -10.96
N ASP A 64 8.55 11.08 -12.27
CA ASP A 64 9.67 10.63 -13.12
C ASP A 64 10.83 11.65 -13.12
N ILE A 65 10.51 12.95 -13.09
CA ILE A 65 11.52 14.02 -13.06
C ILE A 65 12.26 14.03 -11.72
N GLU A 66 11.55 13.84 -10.61
CA GLU A 66 12.16 13.74 -9.29
C GLU A 66 13.09 12.52 -9.18
N GLN A 67 12.65 11.37 -9.69
CA GLN A 67 13.48 10.17 -9.78
C GLN A 67 14.74 10.41 -10.62
N LEU A 68 14.64 11.11 -11.75
CA LEU A 68 15.80 11.44 -12.58
C LEU A 68 16.83 12.31 -11.86
N ARG A 69 16.37 13.28 -11.05
CA ARG A 69 17.25 14.12 -10.23
C ARG A 69 17.96 13.30 -9.16
N GLU A 70 17.24 12.38 -8.53
CA GLU A 70 17.83 11.51 -7.51
C GLU A 70 18.86 10.55 -8.11
N VAL A 71 18.55 9.92 -9.25
CA VAL A 71 19.50 9.10 -10.02
C VAL A 71 20.75 9.92 -10.39
N GLN A 72 20.59 11.17 -10.80
CA GLN A 72 21.71 12.06 -11.11
C GLN A 72 22.56 12.31 -9.87
N ARG A 73 21.94 12.62 -8.74
CA ARG A 73 22.60 12.88 -7.46
C ARG A 73 23.40 11.67 -6.99
N LEU A 74 22.78 10.49 -6.95
CA LEU A 74 23.45 9.23 -6.60
C LEU A 74 24.61 8.88 -7.54
N SER A 75 24.47 9.18 -8.84
CA SER A 75 25.54 8.94 -9.80
C SER A 75 26.72 9.91 -9.63
N GLN A 76 26.47 11.19 -9.34
CA GLN A 76 27.50 12.23 -9.26
C GLN A 76 28.16 12.30 -7.88
N GLU A 77 27.40 12.19 -6.79
CA GLU A 77 27.88 12.32 -5.42
C GLU A 77 28.47 11.00 -4.89
N GLU A 78 27.80 9.89 -5.15
CA GLU A 78 28.16 8.58 -4.58
C GLU A 78 28.93 7.69 -5.59
N GLY A 79 29.09 8.14 -6.84
CA GLY A 79 29.82 7.41 -7.89
C GLY A 79 29.16 6.10 -8.31
N ILE A 80 27.87 5.93 -8.02
CA ILE A 80 27.15 4.69 -8.30
C ILE A 80 26.91 4.57 -9.81
N ASN A 81 27.27 3.42 -10.38
CA ASN A 81 26.99 3.10 -11.77
C ASN A 81 25.46 2.96 -12.00
N LEU A 82 24.97 3.31 -13.18
CA LEU A 82 23.57 3.23 -13.58
C LEU A 82 22.97 1.82 -13.39
N ALA A 83 23.76 0.77 -13.56
CA ALA A 83 23.33 -0.60 -13.27
C ALA A 83 23.06 -0.82 -11.76
N GLY A 84 23.87 -0.21 -10.89
CA GLY A 84 23.66 -0.21 -9.45
C GLY A 84 22.42 0.58 -9.07
N ILE A 85 22.24 1.78 -9.64
CA ILE A 85 21.04 2.61 -9.39
C ILE A 85 19.77 1.87 -9.83
N LYS A 86 19.79 1.21 -10.99
CA LYS A 86 18.68 0.37 -11.43
C LYS A 86 18.36 -0.72 -10.40
N ARG A 87 19.39 -1.40 -9.90
CA ARG A 87 19.22 -2.47 -8.91
C ARG A 87 18.65 -1.95 -7.60
N ILE A 88 19.08 -0.77 -7.15
CA ILE A 88 18.55 -0.10 -5.96
C ILE A 88 17.05 0.16 -6.13
N ILE A 89 16.65 0.80 -7.24
CA ILE A 89 15.24 1.11 -7.53
C ILE A 89 14.39 -0.19 -7.60
N GLU A 90 14.89 -1.24 -8.25
CA GLU A 90 14.22 -2.53 -8.29
C GLU A 90 14.03 -3.14 -6.89
N LEU A 91 15.03 -2.99 -6.01
CA LEU A 91 14.96 -3.47 -4.64
C LEU A 91 13.99 -2.63 -3.80
N GLU A 92 13.99 -1.31 -3.94
CA GLU A 92 13.03 -0.42 -3.26
C GLU A 92 11.58 -0.74 -3.63
N ASN A 93 11.33 -1.01 -4.91
CA ASN A 93 10.02 -1.45 -5.39
C ASN A 93 9.62 -2.81 -4.80
N GLN A 94 10.56 -3.75 -4.71
CA GLN A 94 10.32 -5.05 -4.06
C GLN A 94 10.03 -4.89 -2.56
N VAL A 95 10.80 -4.06 -1.86
CA VAL A 95 10.58 -3.76 -0.43
C VAL A 95 9.20 -3.15 -0.22
N THR A 96 8.81 -2.18 -1.03
CA THR A 96 7.48 -1.56 -0.98
C THR A 96 6.37 -2.60 -1.21
N ALA A 97 6.52 -3.46 -2.20
CA ALA A 97 5.56 -4.53 -2.49
C ALA A 97 5.47 -5.55 -1.35
N LEU A 98 6.61 -5.94 -0.76
CA LEU A 98 6.67 -6.85 0.38
C LEU A 98 6.03 -6.23 1.62
N GLN A 99 6.31 -4.96 1.91
CA GLN A 99 5.69 -4.23 3.03
C GLN A 99 4.16 -4.17 2.87
N ALA A 100 3.67 -3.88 1.67
CA ALA A 100 2.23 -3.91 1.38
C ALA A 100 1.64 -5.30 1.62
N ARG A 101 2.33 -6.36 1.19
CA ARG A 101 1.89 -7.74 1.41
C ARG A 101 1.89 -8.14 2.89
N VAL A 102 2.90 -7.70 3.64
CA VAL A 102 2.96 -7.93 5.10
C VAL A 102 1.78 -7.24 5.79
N ALA A 103 1.50 -5.98 5.45
CA ALA A 103 0.37 -5.25 6.01
C ALA A 103 -0.98 -5.94 5.70
N GLU A 104 -1.17 -6.41 4.47
CA GLU A 104 -2.35 -7.18 4.07
C GLU A 104 -2.50 -8.48 4.88
N LEU A 105 -1.42 -9.26 5.03
CA LEU A 105 -1.44 -10.51 5.77
C LEU A 105 -1.67 -10.30 7.27
N GLN A 106 -1.08 -9.24 7.85
CA GLN A 106 -1.32 -8.85 9.23
C GLN A 106 -2.79 -8.49 9.48
N GLY A 107 -3.38 -7.67 8.60
CA GLY A 107 -4.81 -7.34 8.69
C GLY A 107 -5.72 -8.56 8.57
N ALA A 108 -5.39 -9.51 7.68
CA ALA A 108 -6.14 -10.76 7.56
C ALA A 108 -6.01 -11.65 8.81
N ALA A 109 -4.82 -11.74 9.41
CA ALA A 109 -4.58 -12.50 10.62
C ALA A 109 -5.34 -11.91 11.82
N GLU A 110 -5.34 -10.57 11.95
CA GLU A 110 -6.11 -9.87 12.99
C GLU A 110 -7.62 -10.11 12.84
N ALA A 111 -8.15 -10.02 11.62
CA ALA A 111 -9.56 -10.28 11.35
C ALA A 111 -9.95 -11.73 11.68
N ALA A 112 -9.09 -12.71 11.32
CA ALA A 112 -9.31 -14.11 11.66
C ALA A 112 -9.28 -14.35 13.18
N ALA A 113 -8.32 -13.74 13.89
CA ALA A 113 -8.24 -13.83 15.35
C ALA A 113 -9.48 -13.23 16.03
N ALA A 114 -9.98 -12.09 15.54
CA ALA A 114 -11.18 -11.45 16.04
C ALA A 114 -12.44 -12.32 15.80
N ALA A 115 -12.55 -12.96 14.63
CA ALA A 115 -13.65 -13.86 14.32
C ALA A 115 -13.70 -15.07 15.26
N VAL A 116 -12.54 -15.67 15.54
CA VAL A 116 -12.40 -16.79 16.48
C VAL A 116 -12.75 -16.36 17.92
N HIS A 117 -12.31 -15.18 18.36
CA HIS A 117 -12.68 -14.66 19.68
C HIS A 117 -14.19 -14.37 19.78
N ALA A 118 -14.81 -13.88 18.71
CA ALA A 118 -16.24 -13.63 18.65
C ALA A 118 -17.05 -14.94 18.71
N SER A 119 -16.61 -16.02 18.06
CA SER A 119 -17.26 -17.33 18.17
C SER A 119 -17.18 -17.87 19.59
N TYR A 120 -16.02 -17.79 20.25
CA TYR A 120 -15.90 -18.23 21.64
C TYR A 120 -16.82 -17.46 22.59
N ARG A 121 -16.95 -16.13 22.43
CA ARG A 121 -17.88 -15.33 23.26
C ARG A 121 -19.34 -15.76 23.08
N ARG A 122 -19.71 -16.26 21.90
CA ARG A 122 -21.08 -16.67 21.59
C ARG A 122 -21.45 -18.02 22.22
N ASP A 123 -20.47 -18.90 22.37
CA ASP A 123 -20.65 -20.23 22.96
C ASP A 123 -20.49 -20.24 24.50
N LEU A 124 -20.05 -19.13 25.09
CA LEU A 124 -20.02 -18.96 26.55
C LEU A 124 -21.45 -18.77 27.09
N VAL A 125 -22.00 -19.84 27.67
CA VAL A 125 -23.21 -19.77 28.48
C VAL A 125 -22.86 -19.13 29.83
N PRO A 126 -23.50 -18.01 30.23
CA PRO A 126 -23.25 -17.40 31.53
C PRO A 126 -23.69 -18.36 32.63
N TYR A 127 -22.72 -18.98 33.31
CA TYR A 127 -22.98 -19.76 34.51
C TYR A 127 -23.27 -18.78 35.66
N GLN A 128 -24.54 -18.60 36.00
CA GLN A 128 -24.90 -17.93 37.24
C GLN A 128 -24.43 -18.83 38.39
N GLN A 129 -23.31 -18.46 39.03
CA GLN A 129 -22.94 -18.99 40.33
C GLN A 129 -23.98 -18.51 41.35
N SER A 130 -25.12 -19.20 41.45
CA SER A 130 -25.92 -19.16 42.66
C SER A 130 -25.15 -19.91 43.73
N SER A 131 -24.24 -19.21 44.43
CA SER A 131 -23.53 -19.70 45.60
C SER A 131 -24.51 -19.84 46.77
N ALA A 132 -25.37 -20.85 46.71
CA ALA A 132 -26.11 -21.30 47.87
C ALA A 132 -25.13 -22.10 48.74
N LEU A 133 -24.64 -21.47 49.82
CA LEU A 133 -23.88 -22.14 50.88
C LEU A 133 -24.75 -23.27 51.47
N VAL A 134 -24.47 -24.52 51.08
CA VAL A 134 -25.07 -25.68 51.74
C VAL A 134 -24.30 -25.93 53.03
N VAL A 135 -24.88 -25.50 54.15
CA VAL A 135 -24.38 -25.83 55.49
C VAL A 135 -24.66 -27.31 55.74
N TRP A 136 -23.64 -28.14 55.55
CA TRP A 136 -23.70 -29.56 55.90
C TRP A 136 -23.77 -29.71 57.42
N ARG A 137 -24.86 -30.30 57.94
CA ARG A 137 -24.97 -30.72 59.35
C ARG A 137 -24.91 -32.26 59.45
N PRO A 138 -23.93 -32.83 60.15
CA PRO A 138 -23.90 -34.27 60.41
C PRO A 138 -25.04 -34.67 61.37
N LYS A 139 -25.69 -35.79 61.08
CA LYS A 139 -26.72 -36.41 61.94
C LYS A 139 -26.06 -36.98 63.21
N PRO A 140 -26.58 -36.69 64.42
CA PRO A 140 -26.01 -37.24 65.64
C PRO A 140 -26.23 -38.76 65.70
N ARG A 141 -25.20 -39.48 66.16
CA ARG A 141 -25.27 -40.92 66.40
C ARG A 141 -26.31 -41.18 67.50
N PRO A 142 -27.18 -42.19 67.36
CA PRO A 142 -28.00 -42.62 68.47
C PRO A 142 -27.09 -43.26 69.53
N ASP A 143 -27.07 -42.62 70.70
CA ASP A 143 -26.58 -43.21 71.94
C ASP A 143 -27.52 -44.38 72.30
N GLY A 144 -26.92 -45.50 72.68
CA GLY A 144 -27.59 -46.78 72.84
C GLY A 144 -26.82 -47.63 73.82
N SER A 145 -26.82 -47.19 75.07
CA SER A 145 -26.40 -47.94 76.25
C SER A 145 -27.28 -49.15 76.54
N ARG A 146 -26.62 -50.20 77.06
CA ARG A 146 -27.10 -51.45 77.71
C ARG A 146 -27.26 -52.68 76.82
#